data_AF-A0A7S3B4F2-F1
#
_entry.id   AF-A0A7S3B4F2-F1
#
_cell.length_a   1.000
_cell.length_b   1.000
_cell.length_c   1.000
_cell.angle_alpha   90.00
_cell.angle_beta   90.00
_cell.angle_gamma   90.00
#
_symmetry.space_group_name_H-M   'P 1'
#
loop_
_entity.id
_entity.type
_entity.pdbx_description
1 polymer ?
#
loop_
_entity_poly.entity_id
_entity_poly.type
_entity_poly.pdbx_seq_one_letter_code
_entity_poly.pdbx_strand_id
1 'polypeptide(L)'
;MLNLQAIRKERPEWLEQRKITMEGAVNGMYTKQVLAVSHRWDSPDHPDPSGKQLMVLRDFLREEANESFQLVFVDFCCMPQGDRSDTEDVEFGLMLPNVNLVYLGASVLILLDRSYLSRFWTQFEAWLSFMAPSPTGLVSESRAACKRYSIRLVHGAPEKLRESILEEWGQCTVLSAHLKLSSPDVSVTNQRDKDQQLPKILQLDVAIRDHALNSGVGHDLLTSRSMSGHDCDDGGWRARALAAESEVEKLNRLLAQRQPVQVKASNLCGGSKILSAALKRRARAHPPLAQV
;
A
#
# COMPACT_ATOMS: atom_id res chain seq x y z
N MET A 1 -4.89 12.95 -15.85
CA MET A 1 -4.07 13.67 -14.84
C MET A 1 -2.78 14.08 -15.54
N LEU A 2 -2.12 15.16 -15.14
CA LEU A 2 -0.79 15.47 -15.69
C LEU A 2 0.26 14.68 -14.89
N ASN A 3 1.27 14.13 -15.56
CA ASN A 3 2.43 13.55 -14.85
C ASN A 3 3.34 14.65 -14.30
N LEU A 4 4.28 14.30 -13.42
CA LEU A 4 5.21 15.26 -12.82
C LEU A 4 5.92 16.13 -13.86
N GLN A 5 6.43 15.54 -14.94
CA GLN A 5 7.15 16.27 -15.98
C GLN A 5 6.28 17.31 -16.69
N ALA A 6 5.03 16.97 -17.02
CA ALA A 6 4.08 17.90 -17.61
C ALA A 6 3.73 19.02 -16.63
N ILE A 7 3.53 18.71 -15.34
CA ILE A 7 3.25 19.73 -14.32
C ILE A 7 4.45 20.69 -14.17
N ARG A 8 5.68 20.18 -14.12
CA ARG A 8 6.90 21.02 -14.08
C ARG A 8 6.96 22.03 -15.22
N LYS A 9 6.51 21.62 -16.42
CA LYS A 9 6.53 22.45 -17.62
C LYS A 9 5.37 23.44 -17.66
N GLU A 10 4.16 23.00 -17.32
CA GLU A 10 2.93 23.74 -17.58
C GLU A 10 2.40 24.51 -16.36
N ARG A 11 2.64 23.97 -15.16
CA ARG A 11 2.09 24.44 -13.88
C ARG A 11 3.09 24.24 -12.72
N PRO A 12 4.33 24.77 -12.81
CA PRO A 12 5.32 24.59 -11.75
C PRO A 12 4.85 25.12 -10.39
N GLU A 13 3.94 26.09 -10.38
CA GLU A 13 3.31 26.65 -9.18
C GLU A 13 2.41 25.67 -8.42
N TRP A 14 2.05 24.53 -9.03
CA TRP A 14 1.30 23.45 -8.36
C TRP A 14 2.20 22.51 -7.55
N LEU A 15 3.52 22.60 -7.71
CA LEU A 15 4.46 21.70 -7.07
C LEU A 15 5.11 22.35 -5.85
N GLU A 16 5.17 21.58 -4.77
CA GLU A 16 5.94 21.92 -3.59
C GLU A 16 6.93 20.80 -3.28
N GLN A 17 8.21 21.13 -3.16
CA GLN A 17 9.21 20.18 -2.71
C GLN A 17 9.12 20.02 -1.19
N ARG A 18 8.72 18.84 -0.72
CA ARG A 18 8.57 18.53 0.70
C ARG A 18 9.45 17.33 1.09
N LYS A 19 10.28 17.51 2.11
CA LYS A 19 11.04 16.40 2.73
C LYS A 19 10.13 15.64 3.69
N ILE A 20 9.92 14.37 3.42
CA ILE A 20 9.25 13.43 4.32
C ILE A 20 10.32 12.65 5.09
N THR A 21 10.16 12.58 6.41
CA THR A 21 11.11 11.89 7.30
C THR A 21 10.40 10.80 8.08
N MET A 22 11.14 9.77 8.49
CA MET A 22 10.63 8.73 9.38
C MET A 22 10.06 9.33 10.67
N GLU A 23 10.83 10.20 11.34
CA GLU A 23 10.39 10.87 12.57
C GLU A 23 9.09 11.65 12.36
N GLY A 24 8.98 12.42 11.27
CA GLY A 24 7.75 13.16 10.97
C GLY A 24 6.56 12.26 10.66
N ALA A 25 6.77 11.12 9.98
CA ALA A 25 5.73 10.15 9.71
C ALA A 25 5.26 9.47 11.01
N VAL A 26 6.20 9.08 11.88
CA VAL A 26 5.92 8.43 13.17
C VAL A 26 5.18 9.36 14.12
N ASN A 27 5.55 10.64 14.14
CA ASN A 27 4.92 11.65 14.98
C ASN A 27 3.63 12.25 14.37
N GLY A 28 3.16 11.73 13.23
CA GLY A 28 1.92 12.19 12.60
C GLY A 28 1.95 13.64 12.10
N MET A 29 3.14 14.18 11.80
CA MET A 29 3.31 15.57 11.39
C MET A 29 2.57 15.89 10.08
N TYR A 30 2.39 14.89 9.23
CA TYR A 30 1.83 15.05 7.89
C TYR A 30 0.34 14.71 7.82
N THR A 31 -0.23 14.05 8.84
CA THR A 31 -1.61 13.53 8.84
C THR A 31 -2.66 14.57 8.48
N LYS A 32 -2.52 15.80 8.97
CA LYS A 32 -3.48 16.90 8.71
C LYS A 32 -3.06 17.83 7.57
N GLN A 33 -1.90 17.62 6.96
CA GLN A 33 -1.34 18.54 5.95
C GLN A 33 -1.32 17.91 4.56
N VAL A 34 -1.05 16.61 4.49
CA VAL A 34 -0.82 15.88 3.25
C VAL A 34 -1.90 14.81 3.09
N LEU A 35 -2.50 14.77 1.90
CA LEU A 35 -3.35 13.68 1.44
C LEU A 35 -2.60 12.86 0.38
N ALA A 36 -2.27 11.61 0.69
CA ALA A 36 -1.77 10.65 -0.29
C ALA A 36 -2.94 9.95 -0.98
N VAL A 37 -2.84 9.71 -2.29
CA VAL A 37 -3.88 9.00 -3.05
C VAL A 37 -3.39 7.63 -3.44
N SER A 38 -3.97 6.60 -2.83
CA SER A 38 -3.72 5.21 -3.20
C SER A 38 -4.75 4.78 -4.25
N HIS A 39 -4.28 4.40 -5.43
CA HIS A 39 -5.13 4.15 -6.58
C HIS A 39 -4.50 3.16 -7.56
N ARG A 40 -5.34 2.53 -8.39
CA ARG A 40 -4.85 1.64 -9.44
C ARG A 40 -4.48 2.45 -10.68
N TRP A 41 -3.42 2.05 -11.36
CA TRP A 41 -3.19 2.48 -12.73
C TRP A 41 -4.17 1.81 -13.70
N ASP A 42 -4.95 2.63 -14.42
CA ASP A 42 -5.97 2.12 -15.31
C ASP A 42 -5.41 1.41 -16.54
N SER A 43 -4.35 1.99 -17.10
CA SER A 43 -3.54 1.41 -18.17
C SER A 43 -2.05 1.47 -17.80
N PRO A 44 -1.17 0.76 -18.53
CA PRO A 44 0.27 0.81 -18.30
C PRO A 44 0.87 2.23 -18.42
N ASP A 45 0.31 3.07 -19.28
CA ASP A 45 0.90 4.37 -19.62
C ASP A 45 0.27 5.54 -18.86
N HIS A 46 -0.95 5.37 -18.33
CA HIS A 46 -1.66 6.45 -17.66
C HIS A 46 -2.63 5.90 -16.59
N PRO A 47 -2.61 6.43 -15.35
CA PRO A 47 -3.37 5.85 -14.26
C PRO A 47 -4.88 6.10 -14.33
N ASP A 48 -5.33 7.16 -15.01
CA ASP A 48 -6.76 7.47 -15.15
C ASP A 48 -7.10 8.12 -16.50
N PRO A 49 -7.03 7.37 -17.64
CA PRO A 49 -7.32 7.93 -18.96
C PRO A 49 -8.74 8.47 -19.07
N SER A 50 -9.66 7.92 -18.27
CA SER A 50 -11.08 8.30 -18.26
C SER A 50 -11.39 9.55 -17.42
N GLY A 51 -10.47 9.98 -16.56
CA GLY A 51 -10.68 11.08 -15.61
C GLY A 51 -11.61 10.72 -14.44
N LYS A 52 -12.04 9.47 -14.30
CA LYS A 52 -13.01 9.04 -13.28
C LYS A 52 -12.41 9.06 -11.88
N GLN A 53 -11.15 8.67 -11.74
CA GLN A 53 -10.45 8.70 -10.45
C GLN A 53 -10.18 10.14 -10.02
N LEU A 54 -9.76 10.99 -10.96
CA LEU A 54 -9.55 12.43 -10.73
C LEU A 54 -10.85 13.15 -10.33
N MET A 55 -11.97 12.79 -10.97
CA MET A 55 -13.29 13.32 -10.60
C MET A 55 -13.64 12.98 -9.15
N VAL A 56 -13.48 11.71 -8.75
CA VAL A 56 -13.77 11.28 -7.37
C VAL A 56 -12.83 11.93 -6.35
N LEU A 57 -11.54 12.07 -6.68
CA LEU A 57 -10.59 12.83 -5.84
C LEU A 57 -11.04 14.29 -5.66
N ARG A 58 -11.43 14.96 -6.74
CA ARG A 58 -11.91 16.34 -6.71
C ARG A 58 -13.16 16.48 -5.85
N ASP A 59 -14.11 15.56 -5.98
CA ASP A 59 -15.35 15.60 -5.22
C ASP A 59 -15.08 15.33 -3.72
N PHE A 60 -14.20 14.37 -3.38
CA PHE A 60 -13.71 14.17 -2.01
C PHE A 60 -13.09 15.45 -1.41
N LEU A 61 -12.22 16.11 -2.17
CA LEU A 61 -11.53 17.32 -1.71
C LEU A 61 -12.50 18.48 -1.42
N ARG A 62 -13.57 18.60 -2.21
CA ARG A 62 -14.59 19.66 -2.08
C ARG A 62 -15.59 19.39 -0.96
N GLU A 63 -15.94 18.13 -0.73
CA GLU A 63 -17.04 17.77 0.16
C GLU A 63 -16.57 17.40 1.57
N GLU A 64 -15.63 16.47 1.66
CA GLU A 64 -15.26 15.84 2.93
C GLU A 64 -13.96 16.41 3.49
N ALA A 65 -12.96 16.61 2.62
CA ALA A 65 -11.74 17.26 3.07
C ALA A 65 -11.98 18.75 3.33
N ASN A 66 -12.82 19.43 2.54
CA ASN A 66 -13.17 20.84 2.70
C ASN A 66 -11.94 21.73 3.04
N GLU A 67 -10.92 21.68 2.18
CA GLU A 67 -9.64 22.42 2.34
C GLU A 67 -8.76 21.99 3.54
N SER A 68 -9.05 20.86 4.18
CA SER A 68 -8.25 20.37 5.32
C SER A 68 -6.81 20.00 4.96
N PHE A 69 -6.50 19.78 3.69
CA PHE A 69 -5.16 19.39 3.24
C PHE A 69 -4.53 20.50 2.40
N GLN A 70 -3.25 20.77 2.68
CA GLN A 70 -2.44 21.75 1.96
C GLN A 70 -1.81 21.14 0.71
N LEU A 71 -1.48 19.84 0.77
CA LEU A 71 -0.79 19.13 -0.29
C LEU A 71 -1.51 17.81 -0.62
N VAL A 72 -1.53 17.46 -1.90
CA VAL A 72 -2.03 16.18 -2.38
C VAL A 72 -0.89 15.45 -3.09
N PHE A 73 -0.57 14.25 -2.62
CA PHE A 73 0.41 13.37 -3.23
C PHE A 73 -0.30 12.32 -4.09
N VAL A 74 -0.08 12.39 -5.40
CA VAL A 74 -0.47 11.36 -6.37
C VAL A 74 0.82 10.91 -7.05
N ASP A 75 1.20 9.64 -6.93
CA ASP A 75 2.47 9.10 -7.45
C ASP A 75 2.79 9.57 -8.89
N PHE A 76 1.82 9.48 -9.79
CA PHE A 76 1.94 9.88 -11.20
C PHE A 76 2.23 11.38 -11.36
N CYS A 77 1.61 12.21 -10.54
CA CYS A 77 1.76 13.67 -10.56
C CYS A 77 3.01 14.15 -9.79
N CYS A 78 3.50 13.36 -8.85
CA CYS A 78 4.50 13.78 -7.87
C CYS A 78 5.85 13.08 -8.00
N MET A 79 5.95 12.00 -8.77
CA MET A 79 7.19 11.27 -9.06
C MET A 79 7.48 11.27 -10.58
N PRO A 80 8.76 11.23 -11.00
CA PRO A 80 9.08 11.13 -12.43
C PRO A 80 8.53 9.85 -13.08
N GLN A 81 7.91 9.98 -14.25
CA GLN A 81 7.22 8.88 -14.97
C GLN A 81 7.83 8.61 -16.35
N GLY A 82 7.74 7.37 -16.84
CA GLY A 82 8.04 7.01 -18.22
C GLY A 82 9.46 7.39 -18.67
N ASP A 83 9.55 8.13 -19.79
CA ASP A 83 10.82 8.64 -20.32
C ASP A 83 11.39 9.71 -19.39
N ARG A 84 12.40 9.33 -18.62
CA ARG A 84 13.08 10.16 -17.63
C ARG A 84 14.46 10.57 -18.13
N SER A 85 14.85 11.80 -17.81
CA SER A 85 16.24 12.25 -17.86
C SER A 85 17.09 11.59 -16.77
N ASP A 86 18.42 11.64 -16.89
CA ASP A 86 19.33 11.10 -15.86
C ASP A 86 19.05 11.69 -14.46
N THR A 87 18.71 12.97 -14.38
CA THR A 87 18.35 13.64 -13.12
C THR A 87 17.03 13.12 -12.54
N GLU A 88 16.08 12.79 -13.40
CA GLU A 88 14.78 12.24 -13.00
C GLU A 88 14.88 10.77 -12.61
N ASP A 89 15.80 10.01 -13.22
CA ASP A 89 16.12 8.64 -12.80
C ASP A 89 16.73 8.63 -11.39
N VAL A 90 17.65 9.55 -11.10
CA VAL A 90 18.21 9.72 -9.75
C VAL A 90 17.12 10.11 -8.75
N GLU A 91 16.28 11.09 -9.10
CA GLU A 91 15.16 11.51 -8.25
C GLU A 91 14.21 10.36 -7.97
N PHE A 92 13.77 9.63 -8.99
CA PHE A 92 12.90 8.48 -8.83
C PHE A 92 13.55 7.37 -7.99
N GLY A 93 14.85 7.09 -8.21
CA GLY A 93 15.61 6.13 -7.42
C GLY A 93 15.71 6.48 -5.93
N LEU A 94 15.66 7.76 -5.59
CA LEU A 94 15.59 8.23 -4.20
C LEU A 94 14.16 8.15 -3.64
N MET A 95 13.16 8.46 -4.46
CA MET A 95 11.76 8.51 -4.01
C MET A 95 11.15 7.12 -3.82
N LEU A 96 11.32 6.21 -4.77
CA LEU A 96 10.63 4.91 -4.79
C LEU A 96 10.87 4.08 -3.51
N PRO A 97 12.10 3.92 -2.99
CA PRO A 97 12.35 3.14 -1.76
C PRO A 97 11.73 3.76 -0.49
N ASN A 98 11.37 5.05 -0.54
CA ASN A 98 10.93 5.83 0.62
C ASN A 98 9.46 6.26 0.53
N VAL A 99 8.78 6.02 -0.59
CA VAL A 99 7.38 6.43 -0.81
C VAL A 99 6.44 5.81 0.23
N ASN A 100 6.79 4.64 0.79
CA ASN A 100 6.07 4.01 1.91
C ASN A 100 5.87 4.95 3.12
N LEU A 101 6.80 5.88 3.39
CA LEU A 101 6.66 6.83 4.49
C LEU A 101 5.53 7.84 4.26
N VAL A 102 5.20 8.13 3.00
CA VAL A 102 4.07 9.01 2.66
C VAL A 102 2.77 8.34 3.09
N TYR A 103 2.55 7.08 2.71
CA TYR A 103 1.33 6.34 3.05
C TYR A 103 1.24 5.98 4.55
N LEU A 104 2.38 5.82 5.22
CA LEU A 104 2.44 5.62 6.66
C LEU A 104 2.15 6.91 7.45
N GLY A 105 2.66 8.07 7.00
CA GLY A 105 2.65 9.31 7.79
C GLY A 105 1.58 10.34 7.42
N ALA A 106 1.00 10.26 6.22
CA ALA A 106 -0.03 11.17 5.73
C ALA A 106 -1.46 10.63 5.96
N SER A 107 -2.47 11.45 5.69
CA SER A 107 -3.81 10.89 5.44
C SER A 107 -3.85 10.24 4.05
N VAL A 108 -4.63 9.18 3.87
CA VAL A 108 -4.68 8.41 2.63
C VAL A 108 -6.12 8.33 2.09
N LEU A 109 -6.35 8.82 0.88
CA LEU A 109 -7.55 8.52 0.12
C LEU A 109 -7.32 7.26 -0.72
N ILE A 110 -8.08 6.21 -0.44
CA ILE A 110 -8.09 4.97 -1.21
C ILE A 110 -9.19 5.05 -2.27
N LEU A 111 -8.79 5.02 -3.54
CA LEU A 111 -9.70 4.91 -4.68
C LEU A 111 -9.85 3.43 -5.04
N LEU A 112 -10.91 2.83 -4.50
CA LEU A 112 -11.13 1.39 -4.50
C LEU A 112 -11.91 0.94 -5.73
N ASP A 113 -11.28 0.09 -6.56
CA ASP A 113 -11.92 -0.61 -7.68
C ASP A 113 -11.85 -2.13 -7.52
N ARG A 114 -12.52 -2.88 -8.40
CA ARG A 114 -12.60 -4.35 -8.37
C ARG A 114 -11.26 -5.07 -8.48
N SER A 115 -10.25 -4.45 -9.06
CA SER A 115 -8.90 -4.99 -9.28
C SER A 115 -7.88 -4.45 -8.27
N TYR A 116 -8.29 -3.58 -7.35
CA TYR A 116 -7.42 -2.97 -6.36
C TYR A 116 -6.72 -4.03 -5.50
N LEU A 117 -7.46 -5.06 -5.05
CA LEU A 117 -6.93 -6.13 -4.19
C LEU A 117 -6.11 -7.19 -4.96
N SER A 118 -5.82 -7.01 -6.25
CA SER A 118 -4.94 -7.92 -7.00
C SER A 118 -3.54 -7.35 -7.23
N ARG A 119 -3.29 -6.09 -6.89
CA ARG A 119 -2.05 -5.37 -7.18
C ARG A 119 -1.23 -5.16 -5.91
N PHE A 120 0.09 -5.28 -5.99
CA PHE A 120 0.99 -5.16 -4.84
C PHE A 120 0.93 -3.77 -4.21
N TRP A 121 1.17 -2.71 -5.00
CA TRP A 121 1.27 -1.34 -4.52
C TRP A 121 0.01 -0.87 -3.81
N THR A 122 -1.16 -1.00 -4.43
CA THR A 122 -2.45 -0.62 -3.85
C THR A 122 -2.73 -1.31 -2.52
N GLN A 123 -2.38 -2.60 -2.39
CA GLN A 123 -2.55 -3.35 -1.14
C GLN A 123 -1.53 -2.95 -0.07
N PHE A 124 -0.28 -2.73 -0.45
CA PHE A 124 0.76 -2.27 0.46
C PHE A 124 0.46 -0.88 1.02
N GLU A 125 0.06 0.06 0.15
CA GLU A 125 -0.36 1.40 0.51
C GLU A 125 -1.59 1.41 1.43
N ALA A 126 -2.59 0.58 1.11
CA ALA A 126 -3.78 0.43 1.97
C ALA A 126 -3.40 -0.11 3.34
N TRP A 127 -2.56 -1.15 3.41
CA TRP A 127 -2.08 -1.69 4.69
C TRP A 127 -1.36 -0.64 5.53
N LEU A 128 -0.41 0.11 4.95
CA LEU A 128 0.28 1.21 5.64
C LEU A 128 -0.69 2.28 6.17
N SER A 129 -1.74 2.60 5.42
CA SER A 129 -2.77 3.55 5.84
C SER A 129 -3.61 3.08 7.03
N PHE A 130 -3.67 1.76 7.26
CA PHE A 130 -4.42 1.15 8.36
C PHE A 130 -3.56 0.90 9.60
N MET A 131 -2.23 1.08 9.51
CA MET A 131 -1.32 0.90 10.64
C MET A 131 -1.05 2.23 11.36
N ALA A 132 -0.79 2.16 12.66
CA ALA A 132 -0.31 3.27 13.46
C ALA A 132 1.07 2.90 14.05
N PRO A 133 2.03 3.84 14.05
CA PRO A 133 3.26 3.70 14.82
C PRO A 133 2.97 3.57 16.32
N SER A 134 3.67 2.67 16.99
CA SER A 134 3.55 2.38 18.42
C SER A 134 4.90 2.01 19.02
N PRO A 135 5.10 2.13 20.35
CA PRO A 135 6.31 1.64 21.01
C PRO A 135 6.63 0.16 20.77
N THR A 136 5.63 -0.65 20.42
CA THR A 136 5.79 -2.07 20.10
C THR A 136 5.88 -2.35 18.60
N GLY A 137 5.93 -1.32 17.75
CA GLY A 137 6.01 -1.44 16.29
C GLY A 137 4.75 -0.94 15.58
N LEU A 138 4.48 -1.47 14.40
CA LEU A 138 3.27 -1.16 13.64
C LEU A 138 2.08 -1.95 14.18
N VAL A 139 1.04 -1.24 14.60
CA VAL A 139 -0.20 -1.83 15.12
C VAL A 139 -1.40 -1.35 14.33
N SER A 140 -2.43 -2.17 14.20
CA SER A 140 -3.64 -1.78 13.48
C SER A 140 -4.35 -0.61 14.16
N GLU A 141 -4.75 0.38 13.37
CA GLU A 141 -5.42 1.60 13.80
C GLU A 141 -6.89 1.30 14.15
N SER A 142 -7.12 0.50 15.20
CA SER A 142 -8.45 0.09 15.67
C SER A 142 -9.19 1.21 16.43
N ARG A 143 -8.51 2.32 16.73
CA ARG A 143 -9.09 3.47 17.43
C ARG A 143 -9.80 4.37 16.42
N ALA A 144 -11.14 4.32 16.44
CA ALA A 144 -12.01 5.18 15.62
C ALA A 144 -11.74 6.69 15.74
N ALA A 145 -11.01 7.15 16.77
CA ALA A 145 -10.71 8.57 16.99
C ALA A 145 -9.60 9.15 16.10
N CYS A 146 -8.73 8.33 15.49
CA CYS A 146 -7.57 8.81 14.73
C CYS A 146 -7.39 8.13 13.37
N LYS A 147 -8.47 7.73 12.70
CA LYS A 147 -8.36 7.13 11.35
C LYS A 147 -7.69 8.10 10.37
N ARG A 148 -6.64 7.64 9.71
CA ARG A 148 -5.93 8.43 8.69
C ARG A 148 -6.32 8.10 7.26
N TYR A 149 -7.40 7.34 7.05
CA TYR A 149 -7.79 6.91 5.72
C TYR A 149 -9.26 7.20 5.41
N SER A 150 -9.53 7.50 4.15
CA SER A 150 -10.87 7.56 3.56
C SER A 150 -10.93 6.62 2.37
N ILE A 151 -12.05 5.94 2.15
CA ILE A 151 -12.24 5.03 1.02
C ILE A 151 -13.34 5.58 0.11
N ARG A 152 -13.07 5.70 -1.19
CA ARG A 152 -14.04 6.02 -2.22
C ARG A 152 -14.05 4.92 -3.26
N LEU A 153 -15.24 4.48 -3.66
CA LEU A 153 -15.38 3.50 -4.73
C LEU A 153 -15.31 4.21 -6.07
N VAL A 154 -14.57 3.62 -7.00
CA VAL A 154 -14.45 4.10 -8.38
C VAL A 154 -14.89 3.01 -9.36
N HIS A 155 -15.11 3.38 -10.62
CA HIS A 155 -15.47 2.45 -11.71
C HIS A 155 -16.68 1.54 -11.43
N GLY A 156 -17.64 1.98 -10.59
CA GLY A 156 -18.82 1.18 -10.24
C GLY A 156 -18.48 -0.06 -9.42
N ALA A 157 -17.42 0.01 -8.60
CA ALA A 157 -17.15 -1.01 -7.60
C ALA A 157 -18.30 -1.10 -6.57
N PRO A 158 -18.66 -2.31 -6.12
CA PRO A 158 -19.76 -2.49 -5.18
C PRO A 158 -19.33 -2.11 -3.75
N GLU A 159 -20.28 -1.64 -2.92
CA GLU A 159 -19.99 -1.27 -1.50
C GLU A 159 -19.37 -2.40 -0.69
N LYS A 160 -19.72 -3.66 -0.97
CA LYS A 160 -19.10 -4.83 -0.32
C LYS A 160 -17.57 -4.86 -0.41
N LEU A 161 -17.00 -4.24 -1.44
CA LEU A 161 -15.55 -4.21 -1.60
C LEU A 161 -14.87 -3.37 -0.51
N ARG A 162 -15.57 -2.36 0.03
CA ARG A 162 -15.13 -1.57 1.18
C ARG A 162 -14.99 -2.44 2.43
N GLU A 163 -15.92 -3.36 2.65
CA GLU A 163 -15.84 -4.33 3.74
C GLU A 163 -14.66 -5.29 3.51
N SER A 164 -14.51 -5.79 2.28
CA SER A 164 -13.43 -6.73 1.94
C SER A 164 -12.03 -6.17 2.18
N ILE A 165 -11.75 -4.91 1.81
CA ILE A 165 -10.42 -4.31 2.06
C ILE A 165 -10.14 -4.16 3.56
N LEU A 166 -11.15 -3.84 4.37
CA LEU A 166 -11.02 -3.70 5.82
C LEU A 166 -10.85 -5.06 6.50
N GLU A 167 -11.57 -6.08 6.03
CA GLU A 167 -11.40 -7.46 6.49
C GLU A 167 -9.99 -7.99 6.15
N GLU A 168 -9.51 -7.71 4.94
CA GLU A 168 -8.23 -8.21 4.45
C GLU A 168 -7.03 -7.58 5.18
N TRP A 169 -7.06 -6.25 5.36
CA TRP A 169 -5.89 -5.46 5.78
C TRP A 169 -6.06 -4.73 7.11
N GLY A 170 -7.29 -4.44 7.54
CA GLY A 170 -7.58 -3.54 8.66
C GLY A 170 -7.09 -4.04 10.03
N GLN A 171 -6.92 -5.35 10.21
CA GLN A 171 -6.31 -5.98 11.39
C GLN A 171 -5.10 -6.86 11.02
N CYS A 172 -4.53 -6.64 9.83
CA CYS A 172 -3.45 -7.47 9.33
C CYS A 172 -2.12 -7.09 9.99
N THR A 173 -1.53 -8.03 10.73
CA THR A 173 -0.23 -7.83 11.39
C THR A 173 0.90 -7.71 10.37
N VAL A 174 2.04 -7.16 10.79
CA VAL A 174 3.24 -7.01 9.95
C VAL A 174 3.66 -8.31 9.27
N LEU A 175 3.75 -9.41 10.03
CA LEU A 175 4.11 -10.73 9.48
C LEU A 175 3.06 -11.25 8.49
N SER A 176 1.77 -11.14 8.83
CA SER A 176 0.69 -11.56 7.94
C SER A 176 0.68 -10.74 6.65
N ALA A 177 0.95 -9.44 6.74
CA ALA A 177 1.00 -8.56 5.58
C ALA A 177 2.17 -8.91 4.65
N HIS A 178 3.36 -9.13 5.21
CA HIS A 178 4.51 -9.61 4.45
C HIS A 178 4.18 -10.93 3.73
N LEU A 179 3.60 -11.91 4.43
CA LEU A 179 3.22 -13.20 3.83
C LEU A 179 2.19 -13.04 2.71
N LYS A 180 1.11 -12.30 2.96
CA LYS A 180 0.05 -12.08 1.97
C LYS A 180 0.58 -11.35 0.73
N LEU A 181 1.32 -10.26 0.92
CA LEU A 181 1.88 -9.48 -0.18
C LEU A 181 2.94 -10.28 -0.95
N SER A 182 3.66 -11.20 -0.31
CA SER A 182 4.62 -12.09 -1.00
C SER A 182 3.95 -13.10 -1.94
N SER A 183 2.64 -13.35 -1.80
CA SER A 183 1.90 -14.35 -2.58
C SER A 183 2.03 -14.14 -4.09
N PRO A 184 2.11 -15.21 -4.90
CA PRO A 184 2.08 -15.12 -6.36
C PRO A 184 0.76 -14.54 -6.91
N ASP A 185 -0.34 -14.62 -6.15
CA ASP A 185 -1.64 -14.04 -6.55
C ASP A 185 -1.65 -12.50 -6.49
N VAL A 186 -0.64 -11.90 -5.84
CA VAL A 186 -0.47 -10.45 -5.76
C VAL A 186 0.43 -9.99 -6.89
N SER A 187 -0.19 -9.44 -7.93
CA SER A 187 0.48 -9.00 -9.15
C SER A 187 1.21 -7.66 -9.00
N VAL A 188 2.30 -7.50 -9.74
CA VAL A 188 3.04 -6.23 -9.86
C VAL A 188 3.50 -6.09 -11.30
N THR A 189 3.55 -4.86 -11.81
CA THR A 189 4.01 -4.59 -13.18
C THR A 189 5.53 -4.79 -13.29
N ASN A 190 6.27 -4.39 -12.25
CA ASN A 190 7.71 -4.58 -12.13
C ASN A 190 8.03 -5.41 -10.89
N GLN A 191 8.53 -6.64 -11.08
CA GLN A 191 8.84 -7.53 -9.96
C GLN A 191 9.90 -6.94 -9.01
N ARG A 192 10.83 -6.12 -9.52
CA ARG A 192 11.85 -5.46 -8.69
C ARG A 192 11.24 -4.54 -7.63
N ASP A 193 10.10 -3.90 -7.92
CA ASP A 193 9.41 -3.06 -6.95
C ASP A 193 8.97 -3.90 -5.75
N LYS A 194 8.35 -5.04 -6.02
CA LYS A 194 7.90 -5.98 -4.99
C LYS A 194 9.09 -6.51 -4.19
N ASP A 195 10.18 -6.88 -4.85
CA ASP A 195 11.40 -7.37 -4.19
C ASP A 195 12.05 -6.30 -3.30
N GLN A 196 12.02 -5.02 -3.71
CA GLN A 196 12.58 -3.91 -2.94
C GLN A 196 11.69 -3.48 -1.76
N GLN A 197 10.36 -3.53 -1.93
CA GLN A 197 9.41 -3.02 -0.94
C GLN A 197 8.95 -4.06 0.07
N LEU A 198 8.92 -5.34 -0.29
CA LEU A 198 8.45 -6.39 0.62
C LEU A 198 9.28 -6.44 1.93
N PRO A 199 10.62 -6.35 1.92
CA PRO A 199 11.41 -6.25 3.16
C PRO A 199 11.09 -4.99 3.98
N LYS A 200 10.65 -3.90 3.33
CA LYS A 200 10.34 -2.63 4.01
C LYS A 200 9.25 -2.78 5.05
N ILE A 201 8.28 -3.69 4.85
CA ILE A 201 7.23 -3.99 5.83
C ILE A 201 7.83 -4.28 7.21
N LEU A 202 8.89 -5.09 7.25
CA LEU A 202 9.53 -5.52 8.50
C LEU A 202 10.57 -4.51 8.98
N GLN A 203 11.31 -3.89 8.05
CA GLN A 203 12.26 -2.83 8.38
C GLN A 203 11.56 -1.62 9.03
N LEU A 204 10.39 -1.22 8.54
CA LEU A 204 9.59 -0.13 9.10
C LEU A 204 9.16 -0.47 10.54
N ASP A 205 8.67 -1.69 10.77
CA ASP A 205 8.26 -2.14 12.11
C ASP A 205 9.43 -2.11 13.12
N VAL A 206 10.62 -2.55 12.72
CA VAL A 206 11.84 -2.46 13.54
C VAL A 206 12.22 -0.99 13.78
N ALA A 207 12.25 -0.18 12.73
CA ALA A 207 12.64 1.23 12.82
C ALA A 207 11.73 2.02 13.77
N ILE A 208 10.43 1.71 13.79
CA ILE A 208 9.45 2.34 14.68
C ILE A 208 9.68 1.94 16.15
N ARG A 209 9.94 0.65 16.40
CA ARG A 209 10.31 0.17 17.75
C ARG A 209 11.57 0.88 18.25
N ASP A 210 12.60 0.94 17.40
CA ASP A 210 13.87 1.61 17.72
C ASP A 210 13.65 3.12 17.98
N HIS A 211 12.83 3.79 17.17
CA HIS A 211 12.49 5.19 17.39
C HIS A 211 11.81 5.41 18.74
N ALA A 212 10.86 4.57 19.13
CA ALA A 212 10.18 4.71 20.42
C ALA A 212 11.10 4.50 21.63
N LEU A 213 12.08 3.59 21.52
CA LEU A 213 13.10 3.37 22.54
C LEU A 213 14.03 4.59 22.67
N ASN A 214 14.42 5.19 21.54
CA ASN A 214 15.37 6.31 21.50
C ASN A 214 14.73 7.66 21.86
N SER A 215 13.44 7.86 21.57
CA SER A 215 12.70 9.09 21.88
C SER A 215 12.29 9.22 23.35
N GLY A 216 12.76 8.31 24.24
CA GLY A 216 12.53 8.42 25.69
C GLY A 216 11.09 8.17 26.16
N VAL A 217 10.19 7.76 25.27
CA VAL A 217 8.77 7.44 25.59
C VAL A 217 8.64 6.19 26.48
N GLY A 218 9.76 5.49 26.76
CA GLY A 218 9.86 4.39 27.71
C GLY A 218 10.51 4.71 29.06
N HIS A 219 10.95 5.95 29.35
CA HIS A 219 11.72 6.26 30.56
C HIS A 219 10.87 6.85 31.71
N ASP A 220 9.65 6.35 31.94
CA ASP A 220 8.88 6.70 33.15
C ASP A 220 8.38 5.50 33.96
N LEU A 221 8.72 4.28 33.55
CA LEU A 221 8.47 3.07 34.34
C LEU A 221 9.66 2.13 34.21
N LEU A 222 10.76 2.46 34.90
CA LEU A 222 11.60 1.55 35.68
C LEU A 222 12.92 2.24 36.05
N THR A 223 12.96 2.66 37.31
CA THR A 223 14.16 2.74 38.16
C THR A 223 15.31 3.64 37.73
N SER A 224 15.45 4.72 38.50
CA SER A 224 16.70 5.33 38.95
C SER A 224 17.99 4.53 38.71
N ARG A 225 18.85 4.99 37.79
CA ARG A 225 20.31 5.01 38.01
C ARG A 225 21.02 5.95 37.03
N SER A 226 22.12 6.48 37.52
CA SER A 226 22.88 7.64 37.06
C SER A 226 23.56 7.53 35.69
N MET A 227 23.69 8.70 35.07
CA MET A 227 24.60 9.20 34.01
C MET A 227 25.80 8.33 33.56
N SER A 228 25.98 8.23 32.24
CA SER A 228 27.05 8.83 31.41
C SER A 228 26.94 8.21 30.00
N GLY A 229 26.80 8.97 28.92
CA GLY A 229 27.90 9.61 28.18
C GLY A 229 27.68 9.27 26.69
N HIS A 230 27.79 10.26 25.81
CA HIS A 230 27.60 10.18 24.35
C HIS A 230 28.35 9.01 23.68
N ASP A 231 27.67 8.33 22.75
CA ASP A 231 28.08 8.25 21.34
C ASP A 231 26.88 7.76 20.49
N CYS A 232 26.51 8.57 19.50
CA CYS A 232 25.44 8.28 18.55
C CYS A 232 25.96 7.33 17.46
N ASP A 233 25.77 6.03 17.67
CA ASP A 233 26.09 4.99 16.69
C ASP A 233 24.94 4.81 15.67
N ASP A 234 25.07 5.45 14.51
CA ASP A 234 24.17 5.36 13.34
C ASP A 234 24.29 4.00 12.60
N GLY A 235 25.13 3.06 13.07
CA GLY A 235 25.36 1.76 12.43
C GLY A 235 24.43 0.63 12.89
N GLY A 236 23.85 0.72 14.09
CA GLY A 236 23.16 -0.40 14.73
C GLY A 236 21.88 -0.86 14.02
N TRP A 237 21.13 0.07 13.44
CA TRP A 237 19.85 -0.28 12.80
C TRP A 237 20.04 -1.02 11.48
N ARG A 238 21.13 -0.76 10.72
CA ARG A 238 21.46 -1.50 9.49
C ARG A 238 21.76 -2.96 9.79
N ALA A 239 22.56 -3.22 10.84
CA ALA A 239 22.85 -4.58 11.28
C ALA A 239 21.58 -5.32 11.76
N ARG A 240 20.68 -4.63 12.46
CA ARG A 240 19.41 -5.21 12.91
C ARG A 240 18.40 -5.40 11.78
N ALA A 241 18.36 -4.52 10.78
CA ALA A 241 17.57 -4.68 9.56
C ALA A 241 18.07 -5.87 8.72
N LEU A 242 19.39 -6.04 8.59
CA LEU A 242 20.00 -7.23 7.98
C LEU A 242 19.67 -8.51 8.76
N ALA A 243 19.60 -8.45 10.08
CA ALA A 243 19.17 -9.59 10.90
C ALA A 243 17.68 -9.92 10.68
N ALA A 244 16.82 -8.90 10.54
CA ALA A 244 15.42 -9.10 10.16
C ALA A 244 15.30 -9.69 8.75
N GLU A 245 16.09 -9.23 7.78
CA GLU A 245 16.17 -9.80 6.43
C GLU A 245 16.64 -11.26 6.44
N SER A 246 17.61 -11.61 7.30
CA SER A 246 18.03 -13.00 7.51
C SER A 246 16.90 -13.86 8.07
N GLU A 247 16.09 -13.34 9.00
CA GLU A 247 14.95 -14.07 9.56
C GLU A 247 13.80 -14.17 8.54
N VAL A 248 13.62 -13.17 7.68
CA VAL A 248 12.71 -13.22 6.52
C VAL A 248 13.13 -14.29 5.53
N GLU A 249 14.41 -14.33 5.19
CA GLU A 249 14.94 -15.32 4.26
C GLU A 249 14.84 -16.74 4.82
N LYS A 250 14.97 -16.89 6.13
CA LYS A 250 14.71 -18.14 6.83
C LYS A 250 13.23 -18.51 6.80
N LEU A 251 12.32 -17.57 7.02
CA LEU A 251 10.87 -17.79 6.90
C LEU A 251 10.46 -18.14 5.45
N ASN A 252 11.00 -17.44 4.46
CA ASN A 252 10.76 -17.72 3.04
C ASN A 252 11.29 -19.11 2.65
N ARG A 253 12.46 -19.52 3.14
CA ARG A 253 12.97 -20.89 2.97
C ARG A 253 12.05 -21.94 3.60
N LEU A 254 11.54 -21.68 4.80
CA LEU A 254 10.58 -22.56 5.47
C LEU A 254 9.25 -22.67 4.71
N LEU A 255 8.79 -21.58 4.11
CA LEU A 255 7.58 -21.56 3.29
C LEU A 255 7.78 -22.28 1.96
N ALA A 256 8.94 -22.12 1.31
CA ALA A 256 9.29 -22.86 0.10
C ALA A 256 9.41 -24.37 0.32
N GLN A 257 9.70 -24.80 1.55
CA GLN A 257 9.76 -26.21 1.96
C GLN A 257 8.39 -26.79 2.32
N ARG A 258 7.34 -25.97 2.49
CA ARG A 258 5.98 -26.49 2.66
C ARG A 258 5.48 -26.99 1.31
N GLN A 259 5.29 -28.31 1.19
CA GLN A 259 4.57 -28.87 0.04
C GLN A 259 3.18 -28.22 -0.05
N PRO A 260 2.70 -27.90 -1.26
CA PRO A 260 1.33 -27.42 -1.43
C PRO A 260 0.39 -28.46 -0.82
N VAL A 261 -0.53 -27.99 0.04
CA VAL A 261 -1.60 -28.83 0.57
C VAL A 261 -2.39 -29.33 -0.63
N GLN A 262 -2.16 -30.58 -1.01
CA GLN A 262 -2.98 -31.30 -1.96
C GLN A 262 -4.35 -31.51 -1.31
N VAL A 263 -5.27 -30.57 -1.55
CA VAL A 263 -6.67 -30.78 -1.25
C VAL A 263 -7.14 -31.91 -2.18
N LYS A 264 -7.18 -33.14 -1.65
CA LYS A 264 -7.74 -34.28 -2.38
C LYS A 264 -9.19 -33.94 -2.73
N ALA A 265 -9.49 -33.85 -4.02
CA ALA A 265 -10.83 -33.74 -4.57
C ALA A 265 -11.62 -35.06 -4.42
N SER A 266 -11.66 -35.61 -3.20
CA SER A 266 -12.39 -36.81 -2.86
C SER A 266 -13.22 -36.52 -1.61
N ASN A 267 -14.26 -35.71 -1.77
CA ASN A 267 -15.50 -35.72 -0.96
C ASN A 267 -16.60 -34.78 -1.54
N LEU A 268 -16.65 -34.59 -2.86
CA LEU A 268 -17.78 -33.95 -3.55
C LEU A 268 -18.49 -34.96 -4.46
N CYS A 269 -18.83 -36.13 -3.92
CA CYS A 269 -19.85 -36.99 -4.56
C CYS A 269 -21.21 -36.57 -3.99
N GLY A 270 -21.90 -35.66 -4.69
CA GLY A 270 -23.25 -35.25 -4.31
C GLY A 270 -23.92 -34.18 -5.19
N GLY A 271 -23.19 -33.44 -6.03
CA GLY A 271 -23.78 -32.30 -6.78
C GLY A 271 -23.79 -32.41 -8.31
N SER A 272 -23.01 -33.31 -8.92
CA SER A 272 -22.68 -33.18 -10.35
C SER A 272 -23.72 -33.69 -11.35
N LYS A 273 -24.92 -34.12 -10.91
CA LYS A 273 -25.98 -34.57 -11.84
C LYS A 273 -26.95 -33.46 -12.27
N ILE A 274 -26.93 -32.28 -11.65
CA ILE A 274 -27.90 -31.22 -11.96
C ILE A 274 -27.39 -30.24 -13.04
N LEU A 275 -26.08 -30.02 -13.18
CA LEU A 275 -25.56 -29.06 -14.16
C LEU A 275 -25.49 -29.57 -15.62
N SER A 276 -25.38 -30.88 -15.86
CA SER A 276 -25.25 -31.39 -17.25
C SER A 276 -26.57 -31.35 -18.04
N ALA A 277 -27.72 -31.29 -17.37
CA ALA A 277 -29.03 -31.21 -18.01
C ALA A 277 -29.40 -29.77 -18.44
N ALA A 278 -28.89 -28.75 -17.74
CA ALA A 278 -29.17 -27.34 -18.03
C ALA A 278 -28.40 -26.82 -19.25
N LEU A 279 -27.17 -27.31 -19.48
CA LEU A 279 -26.33 -26.90 -20.60
C LEU A 279 -26.74 -27.52 -21.96
N LYS A 280 -27.41 -28.68 -21.97
CA LYS A 280 -27.90 -29.31 -23.21
C LYS A 280 -29.21 -28.74 -23.74
N ARG A 281 -29.99 -28.02 -22.93
CA ARG A 281 -31.28 -27.42 -23.35
C ARG A 281 -31.15 -26.02 -23.97
N ARG A 282 -30.01 -25.33 -23.81
CA ARG A 282 -29.81 -23.97 -24.33
C ARG A 282 -29.18 -23.89 -25.72
N ALA A 283 -28.69 -25.02 -26.26
CA ALA A 283 -28.03 -25.09 -27.57
C ALA A 283 -28.96 -25.48 -28.74
N ARG A 284 -30.29 -25.49 -28.55
CA ARG A 284 -31.27 -25.90 -29.60
C ARG A 284 -32.24 -24.81 -30.06
N ALA A 285 -32.01 -23.54 -29.74
CA ALA A 285 -32.87 -22.47 -30.23
C ALA A 285 -32.01 -21.32 -30.76
N HIS A 286 -31.64 -21.39 -32.05
CA HIS A 286 -31.53 -20.27 -33.01
C HIS A 286 -31.01 -20.83 -34.36
N PRO A 287 -31.72 -20.65 -35.48
CA PRO A 287 -31.24 -21.06 -36.80
C PRO A 287 -30.27 -20.02 -37.40
N PRO A 288 -29.35 -20.40 -38.30
CA PRO A 288 -28.39 -19.49 -38.90
C PRO A 288 -29.03 -18.62 -40.01
N LEU A 289 -28.73 -17.32 -39.97
CA LEU A 289 -28.94 -16.39 -41.08
C LEU A 289 -27.91 -16.68 -42.18
N ALA A 290 -28.41 -16.92 -43.39
CA ALA A 290 -27.62 -17.12 -44.60
C ALA A 290 -27.08 -15.78 -45.14
N GLN A 291 -25.87 -15.83 -45.70
CA GLN A 291 -25.24 -14.76 -46.47
C GLN A 291 -25.79 -14.73 -47.90
N VAL A 292 -26.28 -13.57 -48.35
CA VAL A 292 -26.05 -12.92 -49.67
C VAL A 292 -26.11 -11.41 -49.44
#